data_AF-A0A7Z3CFF6-F1
#
_entry.id   AF-A0A7Z3CFF6-F1
#
_cell.length_a   1.000
_cell.length_b   1.000
_cell.length_c   1.000
_cell.angle_alpha   90.00
_cell.angle_beta   90.00
_cell.angle_gamma   90.00
#
_symmetry.space_group_name_H-M   'P 1'
#
loop_
_entity.id
_entity.type
_entity.pdbx_description
1 polymer ?
#
loop_
_entity_poly.entity_id
_entity_poly.type
_entity_poly.pdbx_seq_one_letter_code
_entity_poly.pdbx_strand_id
1 'polypeptide(L)'
;MIDPSVEDFLLTNPGMGYGPVSRGVQHISGLFRFRARSSRLSYIEDEFWLRISLSAPLKTALPEVFEEGGRIPRIAANHINPDDSLCLGSPLRQRLAMCGSTTLQSFAESCVVPFLYTRVLREQGMHVFPFGELEHGAAGLAEDYQDIFQLEERAQLKPLLKLLLMDAAAADTKMCPCCGSRPFGSCLTGIKARLIASDFSQQELSTAYSQLFDE
;
A
#
# COMPACT_ATOMS: atom_id res chain seq x y z
N MET A 1 8.98 -2.07 -25.00
CA MET A 1 7.63 -1.48 -25.12
C MET A 1 7.29 -0.94 -23.75
N ILE A 2 6.85 0.31 -23.66
CA ILE A 2 6.44 0.90 -22.37
C ILE A 2 5.12 0.21 -21.98
N ASP A 3 4.94 -0.06 -20.69
CA ASP A 3 3.68 -0.61 -20.17
C ASP A 3 2.53 0.36 -20.51
N PRO A 4 1.42 -0.07 -21.13
CA PRO A 4 0.30 0.81 -21.47
C PRO A 4 -0.22 1.64 -20.28
N SER A 5 -0.19 1.06 -19.08
CA SER A 5 -0.57 1.78 -17.87
C SER A 5 0.37 2.94 -17.54
N VAL A 6 1.64 2.84 -17.92
CA VAL A 6 2.63 3.92 -17.74
C VAL A 6 2.40 5.00 -18.78
N GLU A 7 2.09 4.62 -20.02
CA GLU A 7 1.75 5.58 -21.08
C GLU A 7 0.51 6.41 -20.72
N ASP A 8 -0.57 5.77 -20.30
CA ASP A 8 -1.80 6.45 -19.86
C ASP A 8 -1.54 7.40 -18.67
N PHE A 9 -0.69 6.97 -17.73
CA PHE A 9 -0.28 7.80 -16.61
C PHE A 9 0.47 9.05 -17.05
N LEU A 10 1.42 8.93 -17.99
CA LEU A 10 2.19 10.06 -18.50
C LEU A 10 1.32 11.04 -19.30
N LEU A 11 0.33 10.54 -20.05
CA LEU A 11 -0.64 11.39 -20.75
C LEU A 11 -1.51 12.18 -19.77
N THR A 12 -1.89 11.57 -18.65
CA THR A 12 -2.69 12.21 -17.60
C THR A 12 -1.87 13.18 -16.74
N ASN A 13 -0.56 12.95 -16.62
CA ASN A 13 0.36 13.70 -15.76
C ASN A 13 1.53 14.27 -16.58
N PRO A 14 1.33 15.33 -17.38
CA PRO A 14 2.33 15.83 -18.33
C PRO A 14 3.58 16.45 -17.68
N GLY A 15 3.55 16.69 -16.36
CA GLY A 15 4.74 17.09 -15.59
C GLY A 15 5.65 15.92 -15.22
N MET A 16 5.18 14.69 -15.41
CA MET A 16 5.93 13.45 -15.18
C MET A 16 6.56 12.97 -16.50
N GLY A 17 7.77 12.44 -16.41
CA GLY A 17 8.53 11.97 -17.55
C GLY A 17 9.11 10.58 -17.32
N TYR A 18 9.35 9.89 -18.42
CA TYR A 18 9.98 8.57 -18.42
C TYR A 18 11.50 8.72 -18.25
N GLY A 19 12.07 8.07 -17.23
CA GLY A 19 13.50 8.00 -16.98
C GLY A 19 14.15 6.74 -17.57
N PRO A 20 15.49 6.66 -17.60
CA PRO A 20 16.19 5.46 -18.04
C PRO A 20 15.86 4.26 -17.13
N VAL A 21 15.74 3.07 -17.72
CA VAL A 21 15.63 1.81 -16.96
C VAL A 21 17.02 1.47 -16.41
N SER A 22 17.13 1.29 -15.09
CA SER A 22 18.38 0.94 -14.42
C SER A 22 18.22 -0.37 -13.67
N ARG A 23 19.08 -1.36 -13.96
CA ARG A 23 19.05 -2.70 -13.32
C ARG A 23 17.66 -3.36 -13.34
N GLY A 24 16.89 -3.15 -14.41
CA GLY A 24 15.54 -3.70 -14.56
C GLY A 24 14.44 -2.89 -13.87
N VAL A 25 14.78 -1.82 -13.14
CA VAL A 25 13.81 -0.91 -12.54
C VAL A 25 13.51 0.24 -13.50
N GLN A 26 12.22 0.45 -13.76
CA GLN A 26 11.72 1.57 -14.55
C GLN A 26 11.43 2.76 -13.63
N HIS A 27 11.90 3.94 -14.01
CA HIS A 27 11.72 5.17 -13.23
C HIS A 27 10.86 6.18 -13.99
N ILE A 28 9.91 6.77 -13.29
CA ILE A 28 9.04 7.85 -13.78
C ILE A 28 9.21 9.01 -12.82
N SER A 29 9.71 10.14 -13.30
CA SER A 29 10.07 11.26 -12.44
C SER A 29 9.59 12.59 -13.01
N GLY A 30 9.31 13.53 -12.13
CA GLY A 30 8.97 14.89 -12.52
C GLY A 30 8.06 15.58 -11.53
N LEU A 31 7.41 16.63 -12.00
CA LEU A 31 6.50 17.44 -11.20
C LEU A 31 5.10 16.83 -11.24
N PHE A 32 4.74 16.16 -10.15
CA PHE A 32 3.43 15.54 -9.96
C PHE A 32 2.46 16.56 -9.40
N ARG A 33 1.40 16.86 -10.16
CA ARG A 33 0.33 17.76 -9.73
C ARG A 33 -0.86 16.95 -9.28
N PHE A 34 -1.48 17.36 -8.17
CA PHE A 34 -2.70 16.73 -7.71
C PHE A 34 -3.72 17.75 -7.26
N ARG A 35 -4.97 17.30 -7.26
CA ARG A 35 -6.09 17.97 -6.63
C ARG A 35 -6.83 16.96 -5.78
N ALA A 36 -7.15 17.35 -4.56
CA ALA A 36 -7.84 16.48 -3.62
C ALA A 36 -8.78 17.27 -2.72
N ARG A 37 -9.87 16.62 -2.33
CA ARG A 37 -10.86 17.15 -1.40
C ARG A 37 -11.31 16.03 -0.49
N SER A 38 -11.27 16.29 0.82
CA SER A 38 -12.02 15.48 1.78
C SER A 38 -13.41 16.09 1.97
N SER A 39 -14.41 15.26 2.24
CA SER A 39 -15.78 15.69 2.53
C SER A 39 -15.87 16.65 3.73
N ARG A 40 -14.85 16.64 4.60
CA ARG A 40 -14.80 17.44 5.83
C ARG A 40 -13.72 18.52 5.84
N LEU A 41 -12.86 18.58 4.82
CA LEU A 41 -11.69 19.46 4.80
C LEU A 41 -11.59 20.24 3.48
N SER A 42 -10.63 21.14 3.43
CA SER A 42 -10.38 22.05 2.30
C SER A 42 -10.06 21.31 1.00
N TYR A 43 -10.48 21.89 -0.12
CA TYR A 43 -9.95 21.54 -1.43
C TYR A 43 -8.48 22.00 -1.50
N ILE A 44 -7.59 21.11 -1.92
CA ILE A 44 -6.17 21.38 -2.10
C ILE A 44 -5.82 21.08 -3.56
N GLU A 45 -5.08 22.00 -4.15
CA GLU A 45 -4.37 21.82 -5.41
C GLU A 45 -2.91 22.18 -5.14
N ASP A 46 -2.02 21.24 -5.40
CA ASP A 46 -0.61 21.37 -5.05
C ASP A 46 0.26 20.45 -5.93
N GLU A 47 1.57 20.58 -5.80
CA GLU A 47 2.55 19.83 -6.58
C GLU A 47 3.78 19.43 -5.77
N PHE A 48 4.35 18.28 -6.14
CA PHE A 48 5.56 17.71 -5.56
C PHE A 48 6.46 17.17 -6.66
N TRP A 49 7.77 17.28 -6.48
CA TRP A 49 8.71 16.60 -7.37
C TRP A 49 8.89 15.16 -6.89
N LEU A 50 8.40 14.21 -7.69
CA LEU A 50 8.38 12.79 -7.33
C LEU A 50 9.24 11.96 -8.28
N ARG A 51 9.76 10.86 -7.75
CA ARG A 51 10.19 9.69 -8.53
C ARG A 51 9.34 8.49 -8.13
N ILE A 52 8.82 7.79 -9.11
CA ILE A 52 8.10 6.53 -8.98
C ILE A 52 8.96 5.44 -9.61
N SER A 53 9.21 4.36 -8.86
CA SER A 53 10.04 3.23 -9.30
C SER A 53 9.21 1.96 -9.41
N LEU A 54 9.34 1.32 -10.56
CA LEU A 54 8.61 0.11 -10.95
C LEU A 54 9.62 -1.01 -11.17
N SER A 55 9.74 -1.90 -10.19
CA SER A 55 10.63 -3.07 -10.24
C SER A 55 10.02 -4.26 -10.96
N ALA A 56 8.69 -4.30 -11.06
CA ALA A 56 7.91 -5.29 -11.77
C ALA A 56 6.55 -4.69 -12.16
N PRO A 57 5.73 -5.38 -12.98
CA PRO A 57 4.37 -4.94 -13.26
C PRO A 57 3.56 -4.73 -11.99
N LEU A 58 2.64 -3.75 -12.00
CA LEU A 58 1.86 -3.37 -10.82
C LEU A 58 1.02 -4.51 -10.26
N LYS A 59 0.65 -5.51 -11.06
CA LYS A 59 -0.08 -6.69 -10.61
C LYS A 59 0.74 -7.58 -9.66
N THR A 60 2.07 -7.48 -9.70
CA THR A 60 3.00 -8.36 -8.96
C THR A 60 3.82 -7.64 -7.90
N ALA A 61 4.01 -6.33 -8.04
CA ALA A 61 4.72 -5.50 -7.06
C ALA A 61 4.11 -4.10 -7.02
N LEU A 62 4.09 -3.48 -5.85
CA LEU A 62 3.67 -2.09 -5.71
C LEU A 62 4.81 -1.13 -6.11
N PRO A 63 4.49 0.02 -6.71
CA PRO A 63 5.49 1.06 -6.98
C PRO A 63 6.07 1.66 -5.70
N GLU A 64 7.35 2.02 -5.73
CA GLU A 64 8.00 2.80 -4.68
C GLU A 64 8.03 4.28 -5.09
N VAL A 65 7.64 5.18 -4.18
CA VAL A 65 7.55 6.63 -4.47
C VAL A 65 8.51 7.37 -3.57
N PHE A 66 9.18 8.39 -4.12
CA PHE A 66 10.17 9.22 -3.43
C PHE A 66 9.86 10.68 -3.70
N GLU A 67 9.95 11.52 -2.68
CA GLU A 67 9.91 12.98 -2.84
C GLU A 67 11.34 13.50 -3.02
N GLU A 68 11.64 14.04 -4.19
CA GLU A 68 13.01 14.49 -4.54
C GLU A 68 13.15 16.01 -4.58
N GLY A 69 12.06 16.76 -4.36
CA GLY A 69 12.06 18.22 -4.29
C GLY A 69 12.52 18.77 -2.94
N GLY A 70 12.63 17.92 -1.91
CA GLY A 70 13.10 18.30 -0.58
C GLY A 70 12.06 19.04 0.27
N ARG A 71 10.79 19.05 -0.16
CA ARG A 71 9.69 19.66 0.58
C ARG A 71 9.29 18.83 1.81
N ILE A 72 9.48 17.51 1.75
CA ILE A 72 9.21 16.61 2.87
C ILE A 72 10.55 16.24 3.54
N PRO A 73 10.80 16.69 4.79
CA PRO A 73 12.03 16.31 5.50
C PRO A 73 12.12 14.78 5.65
N ARG A 74 13.29 14.21 5.34
CA ARG A 74 13.59 12.76 5.36
C ARG A 74 13.74 12.22 6.78
N ILE A 75 12.63 12.17 7.51
CA ILE A 75 12.53 11.65 8.86
C ILE A 75 11.31 10.73 8.99
N ALA A 76 11.42 9.72 9.85
CA ALA A 76 10.34 8.74 10.06
C ALA A 76 8.99 9.40 10.41
N ALA A 77 8.98 10.48 11.20
CA ALA A 77 7.74 11.20 11.57
C ALA A 77 6.97 11.83 10.39
N ASN A 78 7.59 11.91 9.20
CA ASN A 78 6.96 12.35 7.96
C ASN A 78 6.60 11.17 7.05
N HIS A 79 6.54 9.96 7.60
CA HIS A 79 6.27 8.73 6.87
C HIS A 79 7.28 8.46 5.75
N ILE A 80 8.57 8.64 6.07
CA ILE A 80 9.69 8.29 5.20
C ILE A 80 10.32 7.00 5.71
N ASN A 81 10.39 5.99 4.84
CA ASN A 81 11.03 4.71 5.12
C ASN A 81 12.56 4.82 5.17
N PRO A 82 13.29 3.83 5.72
CA PRO A 82 14.75 3.86 5.80
C PRO A 82 15.49 3.98 4.45
N ASP A 83 14.83 3.62 3.35
CA ASP A 83 15.35 3.73 1.98
C ASP A 83 14.96 5.05 1.29
N ASP A 84 14.43 6.02 2.04
CA ASP A 84 13.87 7.31 1.58
C ASP A 84 12.54 7.23 0.80
N SER A 85 11.95 6.04 0.64
CA SER A 85 10.62 5.92 0.03
C SER A 85 9.52 6.46 0.94
N LEU A 86 8.43 6.94 0.34
CA LEU A 86 7.22 7.35 1.03
C LEU A 86 6.49 6.09 1.55
N CYS A 87 6.15 6.09 2.83
CA CYS A 87 5.29 5.08 3.43
C CYS A 87 3.83 5.41 3.11
N LEU A 88 3.29 4.78 2.06
CA LEU A 88 1.91 4.96 1.60
C LEU A 88 0.91 4.02 2.29
N GLY A 89 1.28 3.47 3.46
CA GLY A 89 0.55 2.41 4.16
C GLY A 89 1.07 1.01 3.81
N SER A 90 0.48 -0.02 4.43
CA SER A 90 0.90 -1.39 4.16
C SER A 90 0.61 -1.82 2.72
N PRO A 91 1.31 -2.85 2.19
CA PRO A 91 0.98 -3.41 0.89
C PRO A 91 -0.50 -3.82 0.76
N LEU A 92 -1.05 -4.39 1.85
CA LEU A 92 -2.45 -4.84 1.90
C LEU A 92 -3.43 -3.67 1.81
N ARG A 93 -3.18 -2.60 2.56
CA ARG A 93 -3.99 -1.38 2.54
C ARG A 93 -3.94 -0.69 1.18
N GLN A 94 -2.77 -0.63 0.56
CA GLN A 94 -2.59 -0.02 -0.77
C GLN A 94 -3.40 -0.78 -1.85
N ARG A 95 -3.32 -2.11 -1.87
CA ARG A 95 -4.10 -2.95 -2.79
C ARG A 95 -5.61 -2.79 -2.59
N LEU A 96 -6.07 -2.77 -1.33
CA LEU A 96 -7.48 -2.54 -1.01
C LEU A 96 -7.95 -1.15 -1.45
N ALA A 97 -7.11 -0.12 -1.27
CA ALA A 97 -7.42 1.24 -1.72
C ALA A 97 -7.60 1.32 -3.25
N MET A 98 -6.86 0.50 -3.99
CA MET A 98 -6.97 0.42 -5.45
C MET A 98 -8.18 -0.38 -5.95
N CYS A 99 -8.96 -1.03 -5.07
CA CYS A 99 -10.16 -1.81 -5.41
C CYS A 99 -9.93 -2.82 -6.56
N GLY A 100 -8.79 -3.51 -6.57
CA GLY A 100 -8.44 -4.49 -7.60
C GLY A 100 -7.91 -3.90 -8.92
N SER A 101 -7.88 -2.57 -9.06
CA SER A 101 -7.17 -1.91 -10.17
C SER A 101 -5.67 -2.20 -10.09
N THR A 102 -5.02 -2.25 -11.25
CA THR A 102 -3.57 -2.47 -11.36
C THR A 102 -2.90 -1.42 -12.25
N THR A 103 -3.53 -0.26 -12.44
CA THR A 103 -2.97 0.84 -13.21
C THR A 103 -2.19 1.80 -12.33
N LEU A 104 -1.12 2.39 -12.88
CA LEU A 104 -0.31 3.40 -12.23
C LEU A 104 -1.11 4.65 -11.88
N GLN A 105 -2.08 5.03 -12.72
CA GLN A 105 -3.00 6.13 -12.42
C GLN A 105 -3.84 5.82 -11.17
N SER A 106 -4.44 4.63 -11.08
CA SER A 106 -5.22 4.27 -9.89
C SER A 106 -4.38 4.18 -8.62
N PHE A 107 -3.12 3.75 -8.73
CA PHE A 107 -2.18 3.75 -7.62
C PHE A 107 -1.86 5.19 -7.17
N ALA A 108 -1.60 6.09 -8.13
CA ALA A 108 -1.35 7.49 -7.82
C ALA A 108 -2.54 8.14 -7.13
N GLU A 109 -3.76 7.94 -7.64
CA GLU A 109 -4.99 8.51 -7.09
C GLU A 109 -5.38 7.92 -5.72
N SER A 110 -5.15 6.62 -5.52
CA SER A 110 -5.63 5.90 -4.32
C SER A 110 -4.60 5.84 -3.19
N CYS A 111 -3.31 5.99 -3.51
CA CYS A 111 -2.22 5.85 -2.52
C CYS A 111 -1.39 7.14 -2.41
N VAL A 112 -0.93 7.70 -3.53
CA VAL A 112 -0.02 8.86 -3.52
C VAL A 112 -0.75 10.15 -3.18
N VAL A 113 -1.88 10.43 -3.84
CA VAL A 113 -2.66 11.65 -3.63
C VAL A 113 -3.15 11.79 -2.18
N PRO A 114 -3.71 10.75 -1.53
CA PRO A 114 -4.10 10.82 -0.11
C PRO A 114 -2.94 11.15 0.83
N PHE A 115 -1.75 10.60 0.56
CA PHE A 115 -0.53 10.91 1.31
C PHE A 115 -0.14 12.38 1.16
N LEU A 116 -0.01 12.87 -0.07
CA LEU A 116 0.40 14.26 -0.35
C LEU A 116 -0.63 15.26 0.21
N TYR A 117 -1.93 14.94 0.08
CA TYR A 117 -2.99 15.74 0.67
C TYR A 117 -2.82 15.88 2.19
N THR A 118 -2.58 14.76 2.89
CA THR A 118 -2.33 14.76 4.34
C THR A 118 -1.08 15.54 4.69
N ARG A 119 -0.03 15.46 3.86
CA ARG A 119 1.20 16.24 4.03
C ARG A 119 0.94 17.75 3.96
N VAL A 120 0.21 18.22 2.96
CA VAL A 120 -0.13 19.64 2.81
C VAL A 120 -0.98 20.13 3.97
N LEU A 121 -1.94 19.33 4.44
CA LEU A 121 -2.73 19.67 5.63
C LEU A 121 -1.86 19.80 6.89
N ARG A 122 -0.86 18.92 7.07
CA ARG A 122 0.11 19.02 8.17
C ARG A 122 0.96 20.29 8.07
N GLU A 123 1.37 20.69 6.87
CA GLU A 123 2.08 21.95 6.64
C GLU A 123 1.21 23.18 6.99
N GLN A 124 -0.11 23.06 6.84
CA GLN A 124 -1.08 24.08 7.25
C GLN A 124 -1.41 24.03 8.76
N GLY A 125 -0.72 23.20 9.54
CA GLY A 125 -0.92 23.08 10.99
C GLY A 125 -2.07 22.15 11.39
N MET A 126 -2.65 21.39 10.46
CA MET A 126 -3.69 20.42 10.78
C MET A 126 -3.08 19.07 11.15
N HIS A 127 -3.39 18.58 12.34
CA HIS A 127 -3.03 17.24 12.80
C HIS A 127 -4.20 16.27 12.56
N VAL A 128 -4.61 16.16 11.30
CA VAL A 128 -5.70 15.28 10.88
C VAL A 128 -5.18 14.23 9.90
N PHE A 129 -5.66 13.01 10.08
CA PHE A 129 -5.33 11.86 9.24
C PHE A 129 -6.60 11.42 8.54
N PRO A 130 -6.99 12.12 7.45
CA PRO A 130 -8.25 11.85 6.78
C PRO A 130 -8.38 10.40 6.27
N PHE A 131 -7.26 9.67 6.23
CA PHE A 131 -7.16 8.28 5.77
C PHE A 131 -6.54 7.33 6.81
N GLY A 132 -6.43 7.76 8.09
CA GLY A 132 -5.81 6.98 9.18
C GLY A 132 -4.30 7.22 9.32
N GLU A 133 -3.74 6.76 10.45
CA GLU A 133 -2.32 6.86 10.78
C GLU A 133 -1.88 5.50 11.35
N LEU A 134 -0.74 4.99 10.90
CA LEU A 134 -0.18 3.71 11.33
C LEU A 134 1.22 3.94 11.89
N GLU A 135 1.60 3.19 12.92
CA GLU A 135 2.99 3.15 13.36
C GLU A 135 3.91 2.60 12.26
N HIS A 136 5.21 2.92 12.35
CA HIS A 136 6.19 2.44 11.38
C HIS A 136 6.64 1.00 11.66
N GLY A 137 7.07 0.31 10.59
CA GLY A 137 7.71 -0.99 10.67
C GLY A 137 6.76 -2.13 11.01
N ALA A 138 7.30 -3.23 11.54
CA ALA A 138 6.56 -4.46 11.79
C ALA A 138 5.41 -4.29 12.81
N ALA A 139 5.54 -3.34 13.75
CA ALA A 139 4.51 -3.04 14.73
C ALA A 139 3.24 -2.51 14.08
N GLY A 140 3.33 -1.41 13.33
CA GLY A 140 2.18 -0.84 12.64
C GLY A 140 1.72 -1.67 11.44
N LEU A 141 2.61 -2.42 10.77
CA LEU A 141 2.20 -3.39 9.76
C LEU A 141 1.29 -4.48 10.34
N ALA A 142 1.59 -4.95 11.55
CA ALA A 142 0.77 -5.95 12.23
C ALA A 142 -0.58 -5.39 12.65
N GLU A 143 -0.62 -4.15 13.17
CA GLU A 143 -1.85 -3.46 13.54
C GLU A 143 -2.74 -3.25 12.32
N ASP A 144 -2.15 -2.84 11.20
CA ASP A 144 -2.88 -2.62 9.97
C ASP A 144 -3.51 -3.92 9.44
N TYR A 145 -2.76 -5.03 9.46
CA TYR A 145 -3.29 -6.32 9.02
C TYR A 145 -4.33 -6.87 10.01
N GLN A 146 -4.17 -6.62 11.30
CA GLN A 146 -5.16 -6.97 12.31
C GLN A 146 -6.49 -6.24 12.03
N ASP A 147 -6.44 -4.94 11.73
CA ASP A 147 -7.62 -4.16 11.34
C ASP A 147 -8.23 -4.68 10.04
N ILE A 148 -7.42 -4.88 8.99
CA ILE A 148 -7.93 -5.35 7.68
C ILE A 148 -8.66 -6.69 7.80
N PHE A 149 -8.10 -7.63 8.56
CA PHE A 149 -8.72 -8.94 8.78
C PHE A 149 -9.73 -8.96 9.92
N GLN A 150 -9.93 -7.84 10.62
CA GLN A 150 -10.84 -7.68 11.76
C GLN A 150 -10.60 -8.77 12.82
N LEU A 151 -9.33 -8.95 13.18
CA LEU A 151 -8.88 -9.88 14.20
C LEU A 151 -9.00 -9.26 15.59
N GLU A 152 -9.45 -10.05 16.56
CA GLU A 152 -9.63 -9.61 17.94
C GLU A 152 -8.28 -9.51 18.67
N GLU A 153 -7.36 -10.43 18.35
CA GLU A 153 -6.10 -10.58 19.06
C GLU A 153 -4.93 -10.66 18.08
N ARG A 154 -3.83 -9.92 18.35
CA ARG A 154 -2.62 -9.92 17.52
C ARG A 154 -2.04 -11.33 17.31
N ALA A 155 -2.19 -12.21 18.30
CA ALA A 155 -1.76 -13.60 18.23
C ALA A 155 -2.44 -14.41 17.11
N GLN A 156 -3.61 -13.97 16.61
CA GLN A 156 -4.34 -14.60 15.52
C GLN A 156 -3.73 -14.30 14.15
N LEU A 157 -2.93 -13.24 14.02
CA LEU A 157 -2.42 -12.77 12.73
C LEU A 157 -1.43 -13.76 12.09
N LYS A 158 -0.45 -14.25 12.86
CA LYS A 158 0.54 -15.21 12.37
C LYS A 158 -0.09 -16.52 11.85
N PRO A 159 -0.96 -17.22 12.59
CA PRO A 159 -1.61 -18.42 12.08
C PRO A 159 -2.57 -18.10 10.91
N LEU A 160 -3.22 -16.93 10.88
CA LEU A 160 -4.05 -16.54 9.73
C LEU A 160 -3.22 -16.43 8.46
N LEU A 161 -2.12 -15.68 8.50
CA LEU A 161 -1.24 -15.50 7.32
C LEU A 161 -0.62 -16.83 6.87
N LYS A 162 -0.29 -17.73 7.80
CA LYS A 162 0.13 -19.10 7.43
C LYS A 162 -0.95 -19.84 6.64
N LEU A 163 -2.23 -19.74 7.03
CA LEU A 163 -3.32 -20.36 6.28
C LEU A 163 -3.49 -19.75 4.89
N LEU A 164 -3.26 -18.44 4.73
CA LEU A 164 -3.34 -17.75 3.43
C LEU A 164 -2.18 -18.10 2.48
N LEU A 165 -1.03 -18.51 3.03
CA LEU A 165 0.15 -18.98 2.28
C LEU A 165 0.11 -20.47 1.93
N MET A 166 -0.87 -21.21 2.46
CA MET A 166 -1.05 -22.62 2.17
C MET A 166 -1.89 -22.83 0.91
N ASP A 167 -1.83 -24.04 0.36
CA ASP A 167 -2.83 -24.50 -0.61
C ASP A 167 -4.25 -24.33 -0.04
N ALA A 168 -5.17 -23.81 -0.86
CA ALA A 168 -6.50 -23.40 -0.42
C ALA A 168 -7.31 -24.58 0.14
N ALA A 169 -7.27 -25.75 -0.51
CA ALA A 169 -8.00 -26.92 -0.06
C ALA A 169 -7.42 -27.47 1.26
N ALA A 170 -6.10 -27.44 1.41
CA ALA A 170 -5.47 -27.78 2.68
C ALA A 170 -5.85 -26.81 3.80
N ALA A 171 -5.80 -25.50 3.54
CA ALA A 171 -6.15 -24.45 4.50
C ALA A 171 -7.61 -24.55 4.96
N ASP A 172 -8.55 -24.86 4.06
CA ASP A 172 -9.98 -24.92 4.33
C ASP A 172 -10.39 -25.87 5.45
N THR A 173 -9.64 -26.97 5.57
CA THR A 173 -9.88 -28.01 6.57
C THR A 173 -9.30 -27.67 7.95
N LYS A 174 -8.39 -26.69 8.04
CA LYS A 174 -7.76 -26.29 9.30
C LYS A 174 -8.69 -25.43 10.14
N MET A 175 -8.51 -25.45 11.45
CA MET A 175 -9.28 -24.59 12.36
C MET A 175 -8.95 -23.12 12.12
N CYS A 176 -9.98 -22.28 12.04
CA CYS A 176 -9.81 -20.85 11.88
C CYS A 176 -9.26 -20.23 13.17
N PRO A 177 -8.17 -19.45 13.12
CA PRO A 177 -7.54 -18.89 14.32
C PRO A 177 -8.41 -17.84 15.03
N CYS A 178 -9.41 -17.26 14.35
CA CYS A 178 -10.26 -16.25 14.99
C CYS A 178 -11.22 -16.84 16.03
N CYS A 179 -11.70 -18.08 15.84
CA CYS A 179 -12.74 -18.67 16.69
C CYS A 179 -12.36 -20.05 17.26
N GLY A 180 -11.34 -20.71 16.72
CA GLY A 180 -10.87 -22.02 17.19
C GLY A 180 -11.91 -23.14 17.12
N SER A 181 -13.09 -22.91 16.53
CA SER A 181 -14.25 -23.82 16.59
C SER A 181 -14.85 -24.16 15.22
N ARG A 182 -14.43 -23.46 14.14
CA ARG A 182 -14.87 -23.75 12.77
C ARG A 182 -13.68 -23.91 11.82
N PRO A 183 -13.78 -24.77 10.79
CA PRO A 183 -12.81 -24.80 9.70
C PRO A 183 -12.67 -23.43 9.02
N PHE A 184 -11.47 -23.12 8.53
CA PHE A 184 -11.13 -21.84 7.88
C PHE A 184 -12.02 -21.55 6.67
N GLY A 185 -12.36 -22.58 5.88
CA GLY A 185 -13.25 -22.46 4.72
C GLY A 185 -14.72 -22.22 5.03
N SER A 186 -15.15 -22.42 6.29
CA SER A 186 -16.55 -22.22 6.72
C SER A 186 -16.70 -21.15 7.81
N CYS A 187 -15.61 -20.51 8.22
CA CYS A 187 -15.62 -19.39 9.14
C CYS A 187 -15.77 -18.07 8.37
N LEU A 188 -16.65 -17.16 8.83
CA LEU A 188 -16.87 -15.87 8.17
C LEU A 188 -15.57 -15.07 8.03
N THR A 189 -14.76 -14.98 9.09
CA THR A 189 -13.46 -14.30 9.07
C THR A 189 -12.50 -14.98 8.10
N GLY A 190 -12.49 -16.32 8.05
CA GLY A 190 -11.63 -17.06 7.12
C GLY A 190 -12.02 -16.88 5.65
N ILE A 191 -13.32 -16.86 5.35
CA ILE A 191 -13.84 -16.56 4.01
C ILE A 191 -13.48 -15.13 3.60
N LYS A 192 -13.73 -14.14 4.48
CA LYS A 192 -13.37 -12.74 4.24
C LYS A 192 -11.87 -12.56 4.02
N ALA A 193 -11.04 -13.15 4.87
CA ALA A 193 -9.59 -13.07 4.76
C ALA A 193 -9.08 -13.59 3.42
N ARG A 194 -9.71 -14.63 2.88
CA ARG A 194 -9.34 -15.18 1.57
C ARG A 194 -9.87 -14.39 0.39
N LEU A 195 -11.04 -13.78 0.51
CA LEU A 195 -11.50 -12.81 -0.49
C LEU A 195 -10.53 -11.63 -0.56
N ILE A 196 -10.13 -11.07 0.59
CA ILE A 196 -9.12 -10.01 0.66
C ILE A 196 -7.79 -10.50 0.06
N ALA A 197 -7.31 -11.68 0.46
CA ALA A 197 -6.03 -12.23 -0.02
C ALA A 197 -6.02 -12.58 -1.52
N SER A 198 -7.19 -12.68 -2.17
CA SER A 198 -7.27 -12.95 -3.61
C SER A 198 -6.78 -11.78 -4.49
N ASP A 199 -6.70 -10.58 -3.92
CA ASP A 199 -6.12 -9.40 -4.57
C ASP A 199 -4.57 -9.38 -4.50
N PHE A 200 -3.94 -10.42 -3.95
CA PHE A 200 -2.50 -10.52 -3.72
C PHE A 200 -1.89 -11.68 -4.47
N SER A 201 -0.67 -11.48 -4.94
CA SER A 201 0.20 -12.60 -5.30
C SER A 201 0.67 -13.34 -4.04
N GLN A 202 0.95 -14.63 -4.17
CA GLN A 202 1.58 -15.43 -3.10
C GLN A 202 2.93 -14.83 -2.65
N GLN A 203 3.66 -14.20 -3.57
CA GLN A 203 4.92 -13.53 -3.26
C GLN A 203 4.71 -12.33 -2.32
N GLU A 204 3.69 -11.49 -2.57
CA GLU A 204 3.39 -10.34 -1.70
C GLU A 204 2.96 -10.77 -0.30
N LEU A 205 2.12 -11.81 -0.20
CA LEU A 205 1.74 -12.38 1.10
C LEU A 205 2.96 -12.94 1.83
N SER A 206 3.87 -13.60 1.11
CA SER A 206 5.09 -14.15 1.70
C SER A 206 6.04 -13.04 2.18
N THR A 207 6.22 -11.99 1.39
CA THR A 207 7.03 -10.83 1.78
C THR A 207 6.45 -10.15 3.02
N ALA A 208 5.13 -9.96 3.07
CA ALA A 208 4.47 -9.39 4.25
C ALA A 208 4.63 -10.29 5.48
N TYR A 209 4.51 -11.61 5.32
CA TYR A 209 4.75 -12.56 6.40
C TYR A 209 6.18 -12.43 6.95
N SER A 210 7.19 -12.37 6.07
CA SER A 210 8.58 -12.22 6.49
C SER A 210 8.83 -10.87 7.17
N GLN A 211 8.30 -9.77 6.66
CA GLN A 211 8.40 -8.45 7.30
C GLN A 211 7.78 -8.40 8.71
N LEU A 212 6.78 -9.25 8.97
CA LEU A 212 6.06 -9.30 10.24
C LEU A 212 6.70 -10.24 11.26
N PHE A 213 7.35 -11.33 10.82
CA PHE A 213 7.68 -12.46 11.70
C PHE A 213 9.05 -13.07 11.53
N ASP A 214 9.81 -12.66 10.51
CA ASP A 214 11.18 -13.09 10.31
C ASP A 214 12.10 -11.93 10.74
N GLU A 215 12.99 -12.20 11.71
CA GLU A 215 14.06 -11.30 12.14
C GLU A 215 15.34 -11.56 11.34
#